data_AF-A0A067SCB2-F1
#
_entry.id   AF-A0A067SCB2-F1
#
_cell.length_a   1.000
_cell.length_b   1.000
_cell.length_c   1.000
_cell.angle_alpha   90.00
_cell.angle_beta   90.00
_cell.angle_gamma   90.00
#
_symmetry.space_group_name_H-M   'P 1'
#
loop_
_entity.id
_entity.type
_entity.pdbx_description
1 polymer ?
#
loop_
_entity_poly.entity_id
_entity_poly.type
_entity_poly.pdbx_seq_one_letter_code
_entity_poly.pdbx_strand_id
1 'polypeptide(L)'
;MTLGSTLAQYTLSVLLPRSVQPEMVTISANKGDRIRVVADAWGGGTEYHYEWQISFPPHDIDMGAVHARFDPDGRLTLEVRRRAAARARYY
;
A
#
# COMPACT_ATOMS: atom_id res chain seq x y z
N MET A 1 11.19 -3.51 -4.02
CA MET A 1 9.73 -3.34 -4.10
C MET A 1 9.24 -4.02 -5.37
N THR A 2 8.12 -4.73 -5.30
CA THR A 2 7.49 -5.42 -6.43
C THR A 2 6.04 -4.99 -6.57
N LEU A 3 5.60 -4.75 -7.80
CA LEU A 3 4.23 -4.35 -8.14
C LEU A 3 3.58 -5.43 -8.99
N GLY A 4 2.34 -5.77 -8.65
CA GLY A 4 1.48 -6.67 -9.39
C GLY A 4 0.14 -5.99 -9.69
N SER A 5 -0.43 -6.30 -10.84
CA SER A 5 -1.74 -5.81 -11.24
C SER A 5 -2.52 -6.93 -11.91
N THR A 6 -3.78 -7.06 -11.52
CA THR A 6 -4.75 -7.96 -12.14
C THR A 6 -6.02 -7.16 -12.48
N LEU A 7 -7.02 -7.81 -13.07
CA LEU A 7 -8.33 -7.18 -13.26
C LEU A 7 -9.08 -6.91 -11.94
N ALA A 8 -8.73 -7.61 -10.85
CA ALA A 8 -9.45 -7.53 -9.59
C ALA A 8 -8.74 -6.68 -8.53
N GLN A 9 -7.41 -6.64 -8.54
CA GLN A 9 -6.61 -5.98 -7.51
C GLN A 9 -5.23 -5.56 -8.00
N TYR A 10 -4.68 -4.58 -7.31
CA TYR A 10 -3.26 -4.26 -7.29
C TYR A 10 -2.61 -4.89 -6.05
N THR A 11 -1.39 -5.38 -6.21
CA THR A 11 -0.57 -5.88 -5.12
C THR A 11 0.76 -5.13 -5.11
N LEU A 12 1.12 -4.58 -3.96
CA LEU A 12 2.42 -3.97 -3.71
C LEU A 12 3.11 -4.78 -2.62
N SER A 13 4.35 -5.20 -2.84
CA SER A 13 5.16 -5.85 -1.81
C SER A 13 6.54 -5.22 -1.68
N VAL A 14 6.99 -5.00 -0.45
CA VAL A 14 8.33 -4.50 -0.15
C VAL A 14 8.90 -5.26 1.05
N LEU A 15 10.14 -5.72 0.93
CA LEU A 15 10.88 -6.28 2.06
C LEU A 15 11.50 -5.12 2.83
N LEU A 16 11.07 -4.94 4.07
CA LEU A 16 11.63 -3.92 4.97
C LEU A 16 12.79 -4.52 5.77
N PRO A 17 13.75 -3.69 6.22
CA PRO A 17 14.76 -4.14 7.18
C PRO A 17 14.10 -4.77 8.41
N ARG A 18 14.72 -5.82 8.98
CA ARG A 18 14.20 -6.52 10.17
C ARG A 18 14.04 -5.64 11.41
N SER A 19 14.69 -4.48 11.43
CA SER A 19 14.55 -3.46 12.48
C SER A 19 13.25 -2.66 12.38
N VAL A 20 12.61 -2.63 11.21
CA VAL A 20 11.32 -1.95 11.01
C VAL A 20 10.21 -2.86 11.52
N GLN A 21 9.55 -2.43 12.59
CA GLN A 21 8.41 -3.14 13.16
C GLN A 21 7.09 -2.62 12.55
N PRO A 22 5.99 -3.39 12.59
CA PRO A 22 4.71 -2.95 12.03
C PRO A 22 4.21 -1.60 12.59
N GLU A 23 4.42 -1.33 13.88
CA GLU A 23 4.05 -0.05 14.52
C GLU A 23 4.84 1.15 14.03
N MET A 24 5.98 0.92 13.35
CA MET A 24 6.80 1.96 12.72
C MET A 24 6.30 2.34 11.32
N VAL A 25 5.24 1.69 10.83
CA VAL A 25 4.71 1.90 9.48
C VAL A 25 3.34 2.56 9.52
N THR A 26 3.25 3.71 8.87
CA THR A 26 1.99 4.42 8.61
C THR A 26 1.57 4.21 7.17
N ILE A 27 0.33 3.77 6.98
CA ILE A 27 -0.30 3.64 5.66
C ILE A 27 -1.50 4.58 5.63
N SER A 28 -1.55 5.47 4.65
CA SER A 28 -2.65 6.41 4.49
C SER A 28 -3.23 6.41 3.08
N ALA A 29 -4.56 6.49 3.03
CA ALA A 29 -5.32 6.67 1.80
C ALA A 29 -5.57 8.17 1.58
N ASN A 30 -4.96 8.72 0.53
CA ASN A 30 -4.94 10.13 0.22
C ASN A 30 -5.85 10.47 -0.97
N LYS A 31 -6.28 11.72 -1.05
CA LYS A 31 -7.11 12.23 -2.16
C LYS A 31 -6.44 11.99 -3.52
N GLY A 32 -7.26 11.65 -4.51
CA GLY A 32 -6.82 11.44 -5.90
C GLY A 32 -6.29 10.03 -6.17
N ASP A 33 -6.88 9.03 -5.51
CA ASP A 33 -6.54 7.61 -5.66
C ASP A 33 -5.04 7.36 -5.42
N ARG A 34 -4.57 7.82 -4.26
CA ARG A 34 -3.18 7.69 -3.83
C ARG A 34 -3.08 6.96 -2.51
N ILE A 35 -2.18 6.00 -2.40
CA ILE A 35 -1.82 5.38 -1.13
C ILE A 35 -0.40 5.81 -0.78
N ARG A 36 -0.19 6.31 0.44
CA ARG A 36 1.13 6.67 0.98
C ARG A 36 1.52 5.64 2.04
N VAL A 37 2.77 5.20 1.99
CA VAL A 37 3.37 4.30 2.97
C VAL A 37 4.62 4.98 3.48
N VAL A 38 4.68 5.19 4.79
CA VAL A 38 5.85 5.75 5.47
C VAL A 38 6.30 4.73 6.51
N ALA A 39 7.57 4.36 6.50
CA ALA A 39 8.18 3.53 7.52
C ALA A 39 9.29 4.33 8.19
N ASP A 40 9.07 4.67 9.45
CA ASP A 40 10.00 5.44 10.28
C ASP A 40 10.52 4.56 11.40
N ALA A 41 11.77 4.11 11.31
CA ALA A 41 12.42 3.37 12.39
C ALA A 41 13.21 4.32 13.28
N TRP A 42 12.81 4.38 14.55
CA TRP A 42 13.42 5.20 15.58
C TRP A 42 14.03 4.26 16.64
N GLY A 43 15.36 4.23 16.74
CA GLY A 43 16.05 3.45 17.79
C GLY A 43 17.40 2.88 17.36
N GLY A 44 18.36 2.82 18.29
CA GLY A 44 19.62 2.10 18.10
C GLY A 44 20.73 2.84 17.33
N GLY A 45 20.65 4.18 17.23
CA GLY A 45 21.73 5.01 16.68
C GLY A 45 21.71 5.22 15.17
N THR A 46 20.71 4.69 14.45
CA THR A 46 20.48 5.02 13.04
C THR A 46 18.98 5.18 12.79
N GLU A 47 18.59 6.36 12.34
CA GLU A 47 17.22 6.65 11.93
C GLU A 47 17.05 6.20 10.47
N TYR A 48 16.00 5.43 10.21
CA TYR A 48 15.65 5.03 8.84
C TYR A 48 14.28 5.62 8.49
N HIS A 49 14.24 6.36 7.38
CA HIS A 49 13.02 6.90 6.81
C HIS A 49 12.83 6.33 5.41
N TYR A 50 11.74 5.59 5.21
CA TYR A 50 11.34 5.12 3.90
C TYR A 50 9.95 5.65 3.58
N GLU A 51 9.80 6.21 2.38
CA GLU A 51 8.53 6.73 1.91
C GLU A 51 8.22 6.23 0.49
N TRP A 52 6.99 5.78 0.31
CA TRP A 52 6.42 5.47 -0.99
C TRP A 52 5.08 6.16 -1.15
N GLN A 53 4.86 6.74 -2.33
CA GLN A 53 3.55 7.17 -2.78
C GLN A 53 3.18 6.38 -4.03
N ILE A 54 2.04 5.69 -3.97
CA ILE A 54 1.49 4.92 -5.07
C ILE A 54 0.29 5.68 -5.62
N SER A 55 0.36 6.03 -6.90
CA SER A 55 -0.72 6.67 -7.63
C SER A 55 -1.42 5.63 -8.51
N PHE A 56 -2.75 5.58 -8.42
CA PHE A 56 -3.58 4.71 -9.23
C PHE A 56 -4.28 5.51 -10.33
N PRO A 57 -4.74 4.86 -11.41
CA PRO A 57 -5.60 5.53 -12.38
C PRO A 57 -6.85 6.09 -11.67
N PRO A 58 -7.35 7.26 -12.10
CA PRO A 58 -8.52 7.89 -11.47
C PRO A 58 -9.71 6.92 -11.42
N HIS A 59 -10.31 6.81 -10.24
CA HIS A 59 -11.49 5.99 -9.95
C HIS A 59 -11.32 4.47 -10.15
N ASP A 60 -10.09 3.97 -10.30
CA ASP A 60 -9.85 2.55 -10.56
C ASP A 60 -9.77 1.70 -9.27
N ILE A 61 -9.55 2.31 -8.11
CA ILE A 61 -9.40 1.58 -6.84
C ILE A 61 -10.51 1.87 -5.83
N ASP A 62 -10.89 0.85 -5.08
CA ASP A 62 -11.76 0.98 -3.92
C ASP A 62 -10.90 1.37 -2.69
N MET A 63 -10.93 2.66 -2.36
CA MET A 63 -10.17 3.24 -1.25
C MET A 63 -10.65 2.74 0.13
N GLY A 64 -11.82 2.11 0.22
CA GLY A 64 -12.31 1.44 1.42
C GLY A 64 -11.85 -0.01 1.55
N ALA A 65 -11.24 -0.58 0.51
CA ALA A 65 -10.80 -1.98 0.44
C ALA A 65 -9.28 -2.06 0.19
N VAL A 66 -8.53 -1.38 1.07
CA VAL A 66 -7.08 -1.45 1.16
C VAL A 66 -6.71 -2.35 2.34
N HIS A 67 -6.03 -3.45 2.07
CA HIS A 67 -5.53 -4.35 3.11
C HIS A 67 -4.01 -4.32 3.14
N ALA A 68 -3.45 -4.27 4.34
CA ALA A 68 -2.02 -4.36 4.56
C ALA A 68 -1.72 -5.54 5.49
N ARG A 69 -0.65 -6.27 5.18
CA ARG A 69 -0.17 -7.37 6.01
C ARG A 69 1.35 -7.36 6.08
N PHE A 70 1.87 -7.75 7.24
CA PHE A 70 3.28 -8.05 7.45
C PHE A 70 3.46 -9.56 7.49
N ASP A 71 4.35 -10.07 6.65
CA ASP A 71 4.78 -11.46 6.70
C ASP A 71 5.93 -11.62 7.73
N PRO A 72 6.15 -12.83 8.28
CA PRO A 72 7.21 -13.09 9.27
C PRO A 72 8.63 -12.79 8.79
N ASP A 73 8.86 -12.68 7.48
CA ASP A 73 10.14 -12.32 6.87
C ASP A 73 10.40 -10.79 6.89
N GLY A 74 9.46 -9.98 7.38
CA GLY A 74 9.53 -8.52 7.37
C GLY A 74 9.00 -7.89 6.09
N ARG A 75 8.31 -8.66 5.23
CA ARG A 75 7.68 -8.14 4.02
C ARG A 75 6.34 -7.48 4.34
N LEU A 76 6.24 -6.22 3.96
CA LEU A 76 4.97 -5.52 3.88
C LEU A 76 4.32 -5.80 2.53
N THR A 77 3.09 -6.31 2.54
CA THR A 77 2.24 -6.45 1.36
C THR A 77 0.98 -5.60 1.51
N LEU A 78 0.72 -4.75 0.51
CA LEU A 78 -0.56 -4.07 0.34
C LEU A 78 -1.34 -4.70 -0.80
N GLU A 79 -2.61 -4.97 -0.55
CA GLU A 79 -3.60 -5.40 -1.52
C GLU A 79 -4.67 -4.30 -1.65
N VAL A 80 -4.83 -3.78 -2.86
CA VAL A 80 -5.77 -2.71 -3.16
C VAL A 80 -6.76 -3.22 -4.18
N ARG A 81 -8.02 -3.34 -3.79
CA ARG A 81 -9.06 -3.83 -4.67
C ARG A 81 -9.34 -2.82 -5.79
N ARG A 82 -9.47 -3.30 -7.03
CA ARG A 82 -9.94 -2.48 -8.16
C ARG A 82 -11.46 -2.36 -8.10
N ARG A 83 -11.99 -1.20 -8.44
CA ARG A 83 -13.43 -1.04 -8.64
C ARG A 83 -13.79 -1.90 -9.85
N ALA A 84 -14.73 -2.83 -9.68
CA ALA A 84 -15.35 -3.42 -10.85
C ALA A 84 -15.91 -2.28 -11.69
N ALA A 85 -15.63 -2.26 -13.00
CA ALA A 85 -16.22 -1.28 -13.90
C ALA A 85 -17.71 -1.26 -13.59
N ALA A 86 -18.20 -0.15 -13.04
CA ALA A 86 -19.62 -0.02 -12.75
C ALA A 86 -20.29 -0.27 -14.09
N ARG A 87 -21.00 -1.40 -14.22
CA ARG A 87 -21.86 -1.66 -15.37
C ARG A 87 -22.62 -0.36 -15.56
N ALA A 88 -22.37 0.29 -16.69
CA ALA A 88 -23.00 1.54 -17.05
C ALA A 88 -24.49 1.36 -16.80
N ARG A 89 -24.98 2.01 -15.74
CA ARG A 89 -26.40 2.12 -15.48
C ARG A 89 -26.89 3.13 -16.50
N TYR A 90 -27.10 2.64 -17.73
CA TYR A 90 -27.87 3.35 -18.74
C TYR A 90 -29.30 3.49 -18.18
N TYR A 91 -29.67 4.72 -17.85
CA TYR A 91 -31.06 5.16 -17.78
C TYR A 91 -31.41 5.82 -19.11
#